data_AF-A0A7Z7M0B4-F1
#
_entry.id   AF-A0A7Z7M0B4-F1
#
_cell.length_a   1.000
_cell.length_b   1.000
_cell.length_c   1.000
_cell.angle_alpha   90.00
_cell.angle_beta   90.00
_cell.angle_gamma   90.00
#
_symmetry.space_group_name_H-M   'P 1'
#
loop_
_entity.id
_entity.type
_entity.pdbx_description
1 polymer ?
#
loop_
_entity_poly.entity_id
_entity_poly.type
_entity_poly.pdbx_seq_one_letter_code
_entity_poly.pdbx_strand_id
1 'polypeptide(L)'
;MGQTGSLIYDVTSTGNELTLKNSYTPKDNSRVNVRTSVVDPRTLKSISYTGDEKKTKLNLNFGETITGNYYSKETKKDKKVNFRPTEAFIDFNWTDLMIGTLPLDIGYKARIPQFYYNDGSNVHVEYYTIKEVKSYSYNSPKTGKHATWLVTLLEESTNAIYNFVIDKKRPKTVAA
;
A
#
# COMPACT_ATOMS: atom_id res chain seq x y z
N MET A 1 15.43 3.14 -19.33
CA MET A 1 15.58 3.60 -17.93
C MET A 1 14.34 4.44 -17.61
N GLY A 2 13.41 3.87 -16.84
CA GLY A 2 12.00 4.27 -16.76
C GLY A 2 11.77 5.60 -16.05
N GLN A 3 10.73 6.32 -16.50
CA GLN A 3 10.38 7.65 -16.03
C GLN A 3 10.05 7.65 -14.53
N THR A 4 10.91 8.23 -13.69
CA THR A 4 10.68 8.35 -12.24
C THR A 4 9.87 9.61 -11.93
N GLY A 5 8.60 9.42 -11.55
CA GLY A 5 7.80 10.43 -10.85
C GLY A 5 8.18 10.54 -9.37
N SER A 6 7.47 11.37 -8.62
CA SER A 6 7.63 11.52 -7.16
C SER A 6 6.46 10.83 -6.44
N LEU A 7 6.77 10.08 -5.38
CA LEU A 7 5.79 9.46 -4.49
C LEU A 7 5.94 10.05 -3.09
N ILE A 8 4.84 10.54 -2.52
CA ILE A 8 4.80 11.15 -1.19
C ILE A 8 3.80 10.40 -0.34
N TYR A 9 4.23 9.99 0.86
CA TYR A 9 3.37 9.46 1.91
C TYR A 9 3.29 10.51 3.02
N ASP A 10 2.09 10.98 3.30
CA ASP A 10 1.80 11.85 4.44
C ASP A 10 0.93 11.07 5.44
N VAL A 11 1.47 10.84 6.63
CA VAL A 11 0.83 10.06 7.68
C VAL A 11 0.50 10.98 8.84
N THR A 12 -0.79 11.10 9.13
CA THR A 12 -1.31 11.94 10.21
C THR A 12 -2.11 11.08 11.19
N SER A 13 -2.00 11.39 12.47
CA SER A 13 -2.76 10.75 13.55
C SER A 13 -3.72 11.78 14.13
N THR A 14 -5.02 11.51 14.07
CA THR A 14 -6.06 12.42 14.57
C THR A 14 -7.04 11.62 15.41
N GLY A 15 -7.11 11.91 16.71
CA GLY A 15 -7.96 11.15 17.63
C GLY A 15 -7.63 9.66 17.61
N ASN A 16 -8.62 8.84 17.23
CA ASN A 16 -8.51 7.39 17.16
C ASN A 16 -8.30 6.87 15.73
N GLU A 17 -7.79 7.70 14.83
CA GLU A 17 -7.58 7.34 13.42
C GLU A 17 -6.15 7.65 12.98
N LEU A 18 -5.62 6.78 12.13
CA LEU A 18 -4.39 7.00 11.38
C LEU A 18 -4.75 7.17 9.91
N THR A 19 -4.39 8.31 9.34
CA THR A 19 -4.65 8.65 7.94
C THR A 19 -3.35 8.63 7.16
N LEU A 20 -3.34 7.87 6.07
CA LEU A 20 -2.28 7.90 5.07
C LEU A 20 -2.81 8.55 3.80
N LYS A 21 -2.17 9.65 3.39
CA LYS A 21 -2.33 10.22 2.07
C LYS A 21 -1.11 9.87 1.21
N ASN A 22 -1.34 9.09 0.17
CA ASN A 22 -0.38 8.76 -0.86
C ASN A 22 -0.61 9.68 -2.07
N SER A 23 0.43 10.32 -2.57
CA SER A 23 0.37 11.18 -3.75
C SER A 23 1.48 10.82 -4.72
N TYR A 24 1.12 10.40 -5.93
CA TYR A 24 2.06 10.14 -7.01
C TYR A 24 1.97 11.23 -8.07
N THR A 25 3.07 11.96 -8.27
CA THR A 25 3.21 12.98 -9.31
C THR A 25 4.11 12.44 -10.42
N PRO A 26 3.61 12.21 -11.64
CA PRO A 26 4.44 11.82 -12.77
C PRO A 26 5.48 12.91 -13.11
N LYS A 27 6.60 12.53 -13.73
CA LYS A 27 7.70 13.45 -14.08
C LYS A 27 7.28 14.61 -14.98
N ASP A 28 6.29 14.38 -15.85
CA ASP A 28 5.72 15.39 -16.74
C ASP A 28 4.74 16.34 -16.04
N ASN A 29 4.55 16.19 -14.73
CA ASN A 29 3.59 16.93 -13.91
C ASN A 29 2.14 16.87 -14.42
N SER A 30 1.79 15.89 -15.24
CA SER A 30 0.49 15.84 -15.93
C SER A 30 -0.70 15.79 -14.95
N ARG A 31 -0.76 14.78 -14.08
CA ARG A 31 -1.80 14.68 -13.05
C ARG A 31 -1.36 13.82 -11.86
N VAL A 32 -1.56 14.35 -10.66
CA VAL A 32 -1.29 13.65 -9.41
C VAL A 32 -2.39 12.62 -9.15
N ASN A 33 -2.00 11.36 -8.95
CA ASN A 33 -2.89 10.36 -8.37
C ASN A 33 -2.85 10.56 -6.85
N VAL A 34 -4.01 10.73 -6.22
CA VAL A 34 -4.10 10.90 -4.77
C VAL A 34 -4.96 9.79 -4.20
N ARG A 35 -4.43 9.10 -3.19
CA ARG A 35 -5.13 8.07 -2.43
C ARG A 35 -5.07 8.42 -0.96
N THR A 36 -6.19 8.34 -0.26
CA THR A 36 -6.26 8.55 1.18
C THR A 36 -6.91 7.34 1.82
N SER A 37 -6.22 6.74 2.77
CA SER A 37 -6.69 5.59 3.55
C SER A 37 -6.72 5.94 5.02
N VAL A 38 -7.79 5.55 5.69
CA VAL A 38 -7.96 5.73 7.14
C VAL A 38 -8.04 4.35 7.78
N VAL A 39 -7.26 4.14 8.85
CA VAL A 39 -7.22 2.89 9.61
C VAL A 39 -7.29 3.15 11.11
N ASP A 40 -7.70 2.15 11.86
CA ASP A 40 -7.52 2.11 13.31
C ASP A 40 -6.01 2.04 13.65
N PRO A 41 -5.47 2.94 14.49
CA PRO A 41 -4.03 3.05 14.74
C PRO A 41 -3.46 1.87 15.53
N ARG A 42 -4.30 1.07 16.20
CA ARG A 42 -3.85 -0.05 17.05
C ARG A 42 -3.85 -1.38 16.30
N THR A 43 -4.77 -1.52 15.35
CA THR A 43 -5.04 -2.78 14.65
C THR A 43 -4.77 -2.73 13.16
N LEU A 44 -4.58 -1.52 12.59
CA LEU A 44 -4.52 -1.26 11.15
C LEU A 44 -5.75 -1.74 10.38
N LYS A 45 -6.87 -2.00 11.07
CA LYS A 45 -8.15 -2.30 10.40
C LYS A 45 -8.58 -1.08 9.59
N SER A 46 -8.86 -1.31 8.31
CA SER A 46 -9.33 -0.28 7.39
C SER A 46 -10.68 0.30 7.83
N ILE A 47 -10.81 1.62 7.72
CA ILE A 47 -12.02 2.39 8.02
C ILE A 47 -12.58 2.97 6.72
N SER A 48 -11.76 3.68 5.95
CA SER A 48 -12.16 4.22 4.66
C SER A 48 -11.00 4.30 3.67
N TYR A 49 -11.33 4.32 2.38
CA TYR A 49 -10.40 4.60 1.29
C TYR A 49 -11.03 5.57 0.30
N THR A 50 -10.24 6.52 -0.19
CA THR A 50 -10.58 7.37 -1.32
C THR A 50 -9.44 7.42 -2.32
N GLY A 51 -9.75 7.29 -3.60
CA GLY A 51 -8.79 7.46 -4.69
C GLY A 51 -9.34 8.43 -5.73
N ASP A 52 -8.56 9.45 -6.08
CA ASP A 52 -8.76 10.26 -7.27
C ASP A 52 -7.57 10.03 -8.19
N GLU A 53 -7.76 9.14 -9.16
CA GLU A 53 -6.72 8.73 -10.11
C GLU A 53 -7.03 9.28 -11.50
N LYS A 54 -6.05 9.25 -12.41
CA LYS A 54 -6.21 9.81 -13.76
C LYS A 54 -7.52 9.39 -14.45
N LYS A 55 -7.93 8.13 -14.34
CA LYS A 55 -9.09 7.56 -15.05
C LYS A 55 -10.29 7.26 -14.16
N THR A 56 -10.13 7.26 -12.84
CA THR A 56 -11.15 6.72 -11.93
C THR A 56 -11.30 7.59 -10.70
N LYS A 57 -12.46 7.48 -10.04
CA LYS A 57 -12.61 7.84 -8.64
C LYS A 57 -13.14 6.63 -7.88
N LEU A 58 -12.69 6.44 -6.66
CA LEU A 58 -13.13 5.36 -5.80
C LEU A 58 -13.33 5.89 -4.38
N ASN A 59 -14.45 5.56 -3.77
CA ASN A 59 -14.70 5.76 -2.36
C ASN A 59 -15.19 4.43 -1.77
N LEU A 60 -14.58 4.01 -0.67
CA LEU A 60 -14.90 2.79 0.04
C LEU A 60 -15.05 3.07 1.53
N ASN A 61 -16.03 2.42 2.14
CA ASN A 61 -16.20 2.31 3.58
C ASN A 61 -16.02 0.84 3.95
N PHE A 62 -15.14 0.60 4.92
CA PHE A 62 -14.81 -0.75 5.37
C PHE A 62 -15.61 -1.11 6.62
N GLY A 63 -16.12 -2.33 6.64
CA GLY A 63 -16.90 -2.93 7.71
C GLY A 63 -17.05 -4.43 7.46
N GLU A 64 -18.06 -5.08 8.04
CA GLU A 64 -18.37 -6.48 7.70
C GLU A 64 -18.62 -6.67 6.20
N THR A 65 -19.23 -5.67 5.57
CA THR A 65 -19.39 -5.54 4.14
C THR A 65 -18.72 -4.24 3.70
N ILE A 66 -17.84 -4.33 2.72
CA ILE A 66 -17.20 -3.18 2.09
C ILE A 66 -18.21 -2.58 1.11
N THR A 67 -18.51 -1.31 1.31
CA THR A 67 -19.47 -0.57 0.48
C THR A 67 -18.81 0.65 -0.12
N GLY A 68 -19.33 1.14 -1.25
CA GLY A 68 -18.74 2.31 -1.88
C GLY A 68 -19.26 2.62 -3.26
N ASN A 69 -18.51 3.49 -3.94
CA ASN A 69 -18.79 3.91 -5.30
C ASN A 69 -17.50 4.00 -6.10
N TYR A 70 -17.48 3.31 -7.23
CA TYR A 70 -16.48 3.44 -8.27
C TYR A 70 -17.06 4.30 -9.39
N TYR A 71 -16.27 5.26 -9.89
CA TYR A 71 -16.62 6.10 -11.02
C TYR A 71 -15.53 6.03 -12.09
N SER A 72 -15.91 5.64 -13.29
CA SER A 72 -15.04 5.70 -14.47
C SER A 72 -15.15 7.07 -15.13
N LYS A 73 -14.05 7.83 -15.19
CA LYS A 73 -14.01 9.15 -15.84
C LYS A 73 -14.09 9.05 -17.36
N GLU A 74 -13.67 7.92 -17.91
CA GLU A 74 -13.70 7.64 -19.35
C GLU A 74 -15.12 7.38 -19.85
N THR A 75 -15.83 6.46 -19.19
CA THR A 75 -17.20 6.11 -19.57
C THR A 75 -18.27 6.99 -18.93
N LYS A 76 -17.88 7.81 -17.93
CA LYS A 76 -18.77 8.61 -17.08
C LYS A 76 -19.84 7.77 -16.38
N LYS A 77 -19.47 6.56 -15.96
CA LYS A 77 -20.37 5.61 -15.30
C LYS A 77 -19.97 5.38 -13.85
N ASP A 78 -20.99 5.27 -13.01
CA ASP A 78 -20.89 4.84 -11.63
C ASP A 78 -21.19 3.35 -11.50
N LYS A 79 -20.52 2.72 -10.54
CA LYS A 79 -20.80 1.35 -10.09
C LYS A 79 -20.77 1.33 -8.57
N LYS A 80 -21.80 0.75 -7.98
CA LYS A 80 -21.84 0.48 -6.54
C LYS A 80 -20.90 -0.66 -6.20
N VAL A 81 -20.11 -0.45 -5.16
CA VAL A 81 -19.29 -1.50 -4.56
C VAL A 81 -20.08 -2.07 -3.38
N ASN A 82 -20.21 -3.39 -3.37
CA ASN A 82 -20.78 -4.16 -2.27
C ASN A 82 -20.07 -5.52 -2.26
N PHE A 83 -19.17 -5.71 -1.31
CA PHE A 83 -18.33 -6.89 -1.23
C PHE A 83 -18.18 -7.34 0.21
N ARG A 84 -18.37 -8.63 0.46
CA ARG A 84 -18.19 -9.22 1.79
C ARG A 84 -16.87 -9.99 1.82
N PRO A 85 -15.81 -9.47 2.47
CA PRO A 85 -14.55 -10.18 2.62
C PRO A 85 -14.72 -11.45 3.44
N THR A 86 -13.99 -12.51 3.08
CA THR A 86 -14.02 -13.80 3.77
C THR A 86 -12.92 -13.96 4.81
N GLU A 87 -11.97 -13.01 4.84
CA GLU A 87 -10.83 -13.00 5.77
C GLU A 87 -10.45 -11.57 6.15
N ALA A 88 -9.61 -11.43 7.18
CA ALA A 88 -9.00 -10.16 7.53
C ALA A 88 -7.95 -9.77 6.50
N PHE A 89 -7.82 -8.48 6.20
CA PHE A 89 -6.89 -7.94 5.23
C PHE A 89 -6.36 -6.58 5.70
N ILE A 90 -5.31 -6.11 5.01
CA ILE A 90 -4.84 -4.73 5.09
C ILE A 90 -5.27 -3.99 3.81
N ASP A 91 -5.65 -2.73 3.90
CA ASP A 91 -5.82 -1.90 2.70
C ASP A 91 -4.49 -1.82 1.95
N PHE A 92 -4.48 -2.12 0.65
CA PHE A 92 -3.26 -2.16 -0.16
C PHE A 92 -2.40 -0.89 -0.01
N ASN A 93 -3.01 0.29 0.14
CA ASN A 93 -2.32 1.56 0.25
C ASN A 93 -1.46 1.66 1.53
N TRP A 94 -1.78 0.88 2.56
CA TRP A 94 -1.02 0.79 3.82
C TRP A 94 0.08 -0.26 3.80
N THR A 95 0.09 -1.17 2.81
CA THR A 95 0.96 -2.35 2.81
C THR A 95 2.44 -1.97 2.90
N ASP A 96 2.90 -0.99 2.13
CA ASP A 96 4.30 -0.57 2.11
C ASP A 96 4.82 -0.10 3.48
N LEU A 97 3.97 0.62 4.22
CA LEU A 97 4.32 1.10 5.55
C LEU A 97 4.22 -0.01 6.59
N MET A 98 3.21 -0.88 6.48
CA MET A 98 3.02 -2.01 7.37
C MET A 98 4.15 -3.04 7.27
N ILE A 99 4.70 -3.31 6.07
CA ILE A 99 5.87 -4.18 5.91
C ILE A 99 7.05 -3.68 6.76
N GLY A 100 7.21 -2.36 6.84
CA GLY A 100 8.22 -1.72 7.68
C GLY A 100 8.09 -2.11 9.15
N THR A 101 6.87 -2.29 9.67
CA THR A 101 6.62 -2.54 11.10
C THR A 101 6.65 -4.01 11.50
N LEU A 102 6.84 -4.93 10.55
CA LEU A 102 6.92 -6.35 10.82
C LEU A 102 8.17 -6.68 11.68
N PRO A 103 8.11 -7.74 12.50
CA PRO A 103 9.26 -8.21 13.29
C PRO A 103 10.25 -8.96 12.37
N LEU A 104 10.83 -8.25 11.41
CA LEU A 104 11.71 -8.80 10.39
C LEU A 104 12.99 -9.37 11.00
N ASP A 105 13.31 -10.59 10.61
CA ASP A 105 14.58 -11.26 10.88
C ASP A 105 14.90 -12.25 9.75
N ILE A 106 16.12 -12.76 9.71
CA ILE A 106 16.55 -13.77 8.74
C ILE A 106 15.62 -14.98 8.79
N GLY A 107 15.06 -15.34 7.64
CA GLY A 107 14.12 -16.46 7.52
C GLY A 107 12.68 -16.14 7.90
N TYR A 108 12.35 -14.90 8.29
CA TYR A 108 10.98 -14.46 8.48
C TYR A 108 10.15 -14.69 7.22
N LYS A 109 8.96 -15.27 7.39
CA LYS A 109 7.99 -15.54 6.34
C LYS A 109 6.62 -15.08 6.79
N ALA A 110 5.90 -14.44 5.89
CA ALA A 110 4.50 -14.09 6.09
C ALA A 110 3.79 -14.11 4.73
N ARG A 111 2.49 -14.42 4.76
CA ARG A 111 1.56 -14.23 3.66
C ARG A 111 0.51 -13.24 4.14
N ILE A 112 0.38 -12.14 3.43
CA ILE A 112 -0.31 -10.94 3.87
C ILE A 112 -1.49 -10.71 2.93
N PRO A 113 -2.73 -10.89 3.39
CA PRO A 113 -3.91 -10.52 2.62
C PRO A 113 -4.02 -9.00 2.53
N GLN A 114 -4.17 -8.51 1.31
CA GLN A 114 -4.42 -7.11 1.00
C GLN A 114 -5.73 -6.93 0.24
N PHE A 115 -6.50 -5.90 0.58
CA PHE A 115 -7.67 -5.54 -0.20
C PHE A 115 -7.29 -4.52 -1.27
N TYR A 116 -7.56 -4.86 -2.53
CA TYR A 116 -7.40 -4.00 -3.70
C TYR A 116 -8.65 -4.08 -4.57
N TYR A 117 -9.32 -2.93 -4.78
CA TYR A 117 -10.47 -2.89 -5.67
C TYR A 117 -10.04 -2.67 -7.11
N ASN A 118 -10.38 -3.63 -7.97
CA ASN A 118 -10.27 -3.55 -9.42
C ASN A 118 -11.64 -3.85 -10.04
N ASP A 119 -12.18 -2.90 -10.80
CA ASP A 119 -13.52 -3.00 -11.39
C ASP A 119 -13.69 -4.19 -12.35
N GLY A 120 -12.60 -4.66 -12.96
CA GLY A 120 -12.57 -5.81 -13.85
C GLY A 120 -12.32 -7.16 -13.17
N SER A 121 -12.12 -7.18 -11.85
CA SER A 121 -11.84 -8.40 -11.09
C SER A 121 -13.02 -8.77 -10.20
N ASN A 122 -13.24 -10.07 -9.99
CA ASN A 122 -14.12 -10.59 -8.93
C ASN A 122 -13.34 -10.96 -7.66
N VAL A 123 -12.00 -10.91 -7.72
CA VAL A 123 -11.10 -11.14 -6.59
C VAL A 123 -10.61 -9.77 -6.13
N HIS A 124 -10.91 -9.43 -4.87
CA HIS A 124 -10.54 -8.15 -4.29
C HIS A 124 -9.65 -8.28 -3.05
N VAL A 125 -9.47 -9.49 -2.54
CA VAL A 125 -8.43 -9.80 -1.56
C VAL A 125 -7.35 -10.58 -2.27
N GLU A 126 -6.19 -9.96 -2.40
CA GLU A 126 -4.99 -10.50 -3.03
C GLU A 126 -3.92 -10.70 -1.96
N TYR A 127 -2.80 -11.35 -2.30
CA TYR A 127 -1.77 -11.66 -1.31
C TYR A 127 -0.40 -11.15 -1.73
N TYR A 128 0.31 -10.60 -0.75
CA TYR A 128 1.75 -10.52 -0.78
C TYR A 128 2.37 -11.65 0.04
N THR A 129 3.37 -12.33 -0.49
CA THR A 129 4.15 -13.32 0.24
C THR A 129 5.59 -12.82 0.40
N ILE A 130 6.06 -12.72 1.65
CA ILE A 130 7.47 -12.49 1.94
C ILE A 130 8.24 -13.76 1.60
N LYS A 131 9.01 -13.69 0.51
CA LYS A 131 9.82 -14.79 0.01
C LYS A 131 11.11 -14.93 0.80
N GLU A 132 11.70 -13.80 1.17
CA GLU A 132 13.00 -13.77 1.81
C GLU A 132 13.22 -12.48 2.62
N VAL A 133 13.93 -12.61 3.73
CA VAL A 133 14.47 -11.49 4.50
C VAL A 133 15.96 -11.75 4.71
N LYS A 134 16.81 -10.83 4.25
CA LYS A 134 18.27 -10.88 4.39
C LYS A 134 18.80 -9.66 5.12
N SER A 135 19.88 -9.85 5.87
CA SER A 135 20.66 -8.71 6.35
C SER A 135 21.34 -8.02 5.17
N TYR A 136 21.21 -6.69 5.10
CA TYR A 136 21.78 -5.87 4.04
C TYR A 136 22.43 -4.62 4.64
N SER A 137 23.39 -4.05 3.91
CA SER A 137 24.06 -2.80 4.30
C SER A 137 23.81 -1.77 3.20
N TYR A 138 22.92 -0.83 3.45
CA TYR A 138 22.61 0.23 2.49
C TYR A 138 23.49 1.45 2.74
N ASN A 139 24.14 1.96 1.70
CA ASN A 139 24.91 3.20 1.78
C ASN A 139 24.11 4.36 1.14
N SER A 140 23.40 5.11 1.97
CA SER A 140 22.65 6.28 1.55
C SER A 140 23.62 7.42 1.20
N PRO A 141 23.49 8.07 0.02
CA PRO A 141 24.30 9.25 -0.32
C PRO A 141 24.11 10.43 0.65
N LYS A 142 22.98 10.48 1.39
CA LYS A 142 22.63 11.59 2.28
C LYS A 142 22.93 11.31 3.75
N THR A 143 22.77 10.07 4.19
CA THR A 143 22.78 9.69 5.61
C THR A 143 23.83 8.63 5.96
N GLY A 144 24.63 8.20 4.97
CA GLY A 144 25.73 7.27 5.16
C GLY A 144 25.27 5.81 5.24
N LYS A 145 26.02 5.00 5.99
CA LYS A 145 25.81 3.54 6.06
C LYS A 145 24.70 3.17 7.06
N HIS A 146 23.75 2.39 6.60
CA HIS A 146 22.63 1.86 7.38
C HIS A 146 22.67 0.33 7.43
N ALA A 147 22.45 -0.23 8.61
CA ALA A 147 22.13 -1.65 8.75
C ALA A 147 20.66 -1.84 8.44
N THR A 148 20.35 -2.64 7.43
CA THR A 148 19.00 -2.78 6.89
C THR A 148 18.61 -4.24 6.72
N TRP A 149 17.32 -4.48 6.56
CA TRP A 149 16.75 -5.68 5.98
C TRP A 149 16.53 -5.45 4.49
N LEU A 150 16.87 -6.43 3.66
CA LEU A 150 16.37 -6.56 2.31
C LEU A 150 15.23 -7.58 2.34
N VAL A 151 14.01 -7.12 2.08
CA VAL A 151 12.80 -7.94 2.08
C VAL A 151 12.33 -8.13 0.65
N THR A 152 12.24 -9.38 0.20
CA THR A 152 11.70 -9.73 -1.12
C THR A 152 10.25 -10.18 -0.97
N LEU A 153 9.32 -9.48 -1.61
CA LEU A 153 7.90 -9.81 -1.66
C LEU A 153 7.49 -10.29 -3.04
N LEU A 154 6.56 -11.23 -3.07
CA LEU A 154 5.84 -11.69 -4.25
C LEU A 154 4.39 -11.18 -4.16
N GLU A 155 3.93 -10.44 -5.16
CA GLU A 155 2.51 -10.21 -5.40
C GLU A 155 1.92 -11.40 -6.13
N GLU A 156 1.06 -12.16 -5.48
CA GLU A 156 0.60 -13.45 -6.02
C GLU A 156 -0.31 -13.29 -7.25
N SER A 157 -1.06 -12.19 -7.34
CA SER A 157 -2.00 -11.93 -8.44
C SER A 157 -1.29 -11.64 -9.77
N THR A 158 -0.13 -10.97 -9.72
CA THR A 158 0.64 -10.52 -10.89
C THR A 158 1.94 -11.27 -11.09
N ASN A 159 2.39 -12.04 -10.10
CA ASN A 159 3.74 -12.59 -9.97
C ASN A 159 4.86 -11.53 -9.92
N ALA A 160 4.52 -10.27 -9.65
CA ALA A 160 5.52 -9.21 -9.50
C ALA A 160 6.36 -9.43 -8.24
N ILE A 161 7.66 -9.15 -8.36
CA ILE A 161 8.61 -9.19 -7.26
C ILE A 161 9.01 -7.77 -6.86
N TYR A 162 8.88 -7.48 -5.58
CA TYR A 162 9.28 -6.21 -4.98
C TYR A 162 10.40 -6.44 -3.97
N ASN A 163 11.34 -5.49 -3.92
CA ASN A 163 12.42 -5.52 -2.95
C ASN A 163 12.39 -4.24 -2.11
N PHE A 164 12.25 -4.39 -0.79
CA PHE A 164 12.21 -3.28 0.15
C PHE A 164 13.48 -3.26 0.98
N VAL A 165 14.07 -2.07 1.14
CA VAL A 165 15.20 -1.83 2.04
C VAL A 165 14.67 -1.12 3.28
N ILE A 166 14.73 -1.80 4.42
CA ILE A 166 14.10 -1.34 5.68
C ILE A 166 15.19 -1.21 6.74
N ASP A 167 15.32 -0.04 7.38
CA ASP A 167 16.33 0.19 8.40
C ASP A 167 16.02 -0.58 9.69
N LYS A 168 17.03 -1.28 10.25
CA LYS A 168 16.87 -2.10 11.46
C LYS A 168 16.65 -1.28 12.72
N LYS A 169 17.18 -0.06 12.78
CA LYS A 169 17.09 0.84 13.94
C LYS A 169 15.82 1.69 13.90
N ARG A 170 15.29 1.95 12.71
CA ARG A 170 14.04 2.69 12.51
C ARG A 170 13.29 2.03 11.36
N PRO A 171 12.20 1.29 11.62
CA PRO A 171 11.41 0.63 10.57
C PRO A 171 10.72 1.57 9.54
N LYS A 172 11.16 2.82 9.38
CA LYS A 172 10.73 3.69 8.28
C LYS A 172 11.33 3.19 6.97
N THR A 173 10.46 2.80 6.04
CA THR A 173 10.80 2.35 4.70
C THR A 173 11.62 3.42 3.98
N VAL A 174 12.79 3.06 3.44
CA VAL A 174 13.54 3.92 2.53
C VAL A 174 13.35 3.30 1.14
N ALA A 175 12.53 3.93 0.31
CA ALA A 175 12.42 3.51 -1.09
C ALA A 175 13.81 3.66 -1.74
N ALA A 176 14.33 2.57 -2.30
CA ALA A 176 15.58 2.51 -3.05
C ALA A 176 15.31 2.72 -4.54
#